data_AF-A0A8J7T5V0-F1
#
_entry.id   AF-A0A8J7T5V0-F1
#
_cell.length_a   1.000
_cell.length_b   1.000
_cell.length_c   1.000
_cell.angle_alpha   90.00
_cell.angle_beta   90.00
_cell.angle_gamma   90.00
#
_symmetry.space_group_name_H-M   'P 1'
#
loop_
_entity.id
_entity.type
_entity.pdbx_description
1 polymer ?
#
loop_
_entity_poly.entity_id
_entity_poly.type
_entity_poly.pdbx_seq_one_letter_code
_entity_poly.pdbx_strand_id
1 'polypeptide(L)'
;MKIDNKTRRKVIAENALHARSFLSRMRGLMLRRKPVALVIEAPHQGIESTSIHMFFMLFSIDVVWVDESGSAVDLRKRIRPFSLNIFKPSGPAKYVLELPVGVIELSKTQIGDKIILKDI
;
A
#
# COMPACT_ATOMS: atom_id res chain seq x y z
N MET A 1 9.86 -0.25 8.73
CA MET A 1 9.14 1.04 8.73
C MET A 1 7.80 0.87 9.43
N LYS A 2 7.45 1.76 10.35
CA LYS A 2 6.14 1.77 11.03
C LYS A 2 5.13 2.59 10.22
N ILE A 3 3.88 2.12 10.17
CA ILE A 3 2.75 2.78 9.50
C ILE A 3 1.65 3.02 10.52
N ASP A 4 1.31 4.29 10.74
CA ASP A 4 0.25 4.71 11.65
C ASP A 4 -0.87 5.43 10.89
N ASN A 5 -2.13 5.07 11.15
CA ASN A 5 -3.27 5.92 10.85
C ASN A 5 -3.46 6.90 12.02
N LYS A 6 -2.98 8.12 11.84
CA LYS A 6 -3.03 9.18 12.85
C LYS A 6 -4.47 9.63 13.14
N THR A 7 -5.32 9.70 12.11
CA THR A 7 -6.74 10.07 12.27
C THR A 7 -7.49 9.08 13.16
N ARG A 8 -7.24 7.78 12.96
CA ARG A 8 -7.92 6.71 13.70
C ARG A 8 -7.22 6.28 14.98
N ARG A 9 -6.01 6.81 15.25
CA ARG A 9 -5.11 6.38 16.34
C ARG A 9 -4.90 4.86 16.33
N LYS A 10 -4.65 4.30 15.14
CA LYS A 10 -4.44 2.88 14.93
C LYS A 10 -3.10 2.64 14.23
N VAL A 11 -2.38 1.64 14.70
CA VAL A 11 -1.22 1.11 13.96
C VAL A 11 -1.76 0.28 12.80
N ILE A 12 -1.28 0.57 11.59
CA ILE A 12 -1.56 -0.23 10.38
C ILE A 12 -0.54 -1.36 10.28
N ALA A 13 0.74 -1.06 10.49
CA ALA A 13 1.81 -2.06 10.52
C ALA A 13 2.97 -1.59 11.41
N GLU A 14 3.48 -2.48 12.27
CA GLU A 14 4.68 -2.19 13.07
C GLU A 14 5.96 -2.29 12.23
N ASN A 15 6.03 -3.30 11.35
CA ASN A 15 7.23 -3.59 10.57
C ASN A 15 6.87 -3.82 9.09
N ALA A 16 6.73 -2.73 8.35
CA ALA A 16 6.62 -2.75 6.90
C ALA A 16 8.00 -2.70 6.24
N LEU A 17 8.14 -3.47 5.16
CA LEU A 17 9.23 -3.33 4.20
C LEU A 17 9.11 -1.99 3.47
N HIS A 18 10.21 -1.45 2.94
CA HIS A 18 10.21 -0.22 2.15
C HIS A 18 10.92 -0.44 0.82
N ALA A 19 10.18 -0.32 -0.27
CA ALA A 19 10.68 -0.40 -1.64
C ALA A 19 10.90 1.00 -2.23
N ARG A 20 12.16 1.42 -2.32
CA ARG A 20 12.57 2.72 -2.92
C ARG A 20 13.23 2.58 -4.29
N SER A 21 13.93 1.48 -4.55
CA SER A 21 14.64 1.26 -5.82
C SER A 21 13.69 0.75 -6.90
N PHE A 22 13.96 1.07 -8.17
CA PHE A 22 13.14 0.64 -9.31
C PHE A 22 12.81 -0.87 -9.27
N LEU A 23 13.82 -1.72 -9.06
CA LEU A 23 13.64 -3.16 -9.02
C LEU A 23 12.83 -3.63 -7.80
N SER A 24 13.02 -3.01 -6.64
CA SER A 24 12.24 -3.34 -5.43
C SER A 24 10.76 -2.98 -5.58
N ARG A 25 10.45 -1.86 -6.26
CA ARG A 25 9.08 -1.43 -6.52
C ARG A 25 8.38 -2.33 -7.54
N MET A 26 9.07 -2.64 -8.64
CA MET A 26 8.56 -3.55 -9.66
C MET A 26 8.31 -4.94 -9.08
N ARG A 27 9.17 -5.40 -8.15
CA ARG A 27 9.01 -6.70 -7.49
C ARG A 27 7.83 -6.73 -6.52
N GLY A 28 7.66 -5.69 -5.72
CA GLY A 28 6.65 -5.67 -4.65
C GLY A 28 6.72 -6.93 -3.76
N LEU A 29 5.55 -7.53 -3.52
CA LEU A 29 5.40 -8.79 -2.80
C LEU A 29 5.39 -10.05 -3.68
N MET A 30 5.69 -9.95 -4.98
CA MET A 30 5.67 -11.09 -5.89
C MET A 30 6.54 -12.26 -5.41
N LEU A 31 6.03 -13.48 -5.60
CA LEU A 31 6.67 -14.76 -5.26
C LEU A 31 7.01 -14.92 -3.76
N ARG A 32 6.58 -14.01 -2.88
CA ARG A 32 6.70 -14.19 -1.44
C ARG A 32 5.66 -15.20 -0.96
N ARG A 33 6.08 -16.07 -0.04
CA ARG A 33 5.20 -17.10 0.53
C ARG A 33 4.35 -16.60 1.70
N LYS A 34 4.73 -15.48 2.33
CA LYS A 34 4.05 -14.93 3.50
C LYS A 34 3.58 -13.49 3.22
N PRO A 35 2.33 -13.15 3.61
CA PRO A 35 1.87 -11.78 3.55
C PRO A 35 2.61 -10.95 4.60
N VAL A 36 3.18 -9.83 4.16
CA VAL A 36 3.84 -8.83 5.01
C VAL A 36 3.41 -7.45 4.54
N ALA A 37 3.50 -6.45 5.41
CA ALA A 37 3.28 -5.07 5.00
C ALA A 37 4.48 -4.57 4.17
N LEU A 38 4.20 -3.85 3.09
CA LEU A 38 5.18 -3.21 2.22
C LEU A 38 4.72 -1.80 1.88
N VAL A 39 5.66 -0.86 1.89
CA VAL A 39 5.47 0.46 1.33
C VAL A 39 6.30 0.61 0.08
N ILE A 40 5.62 0.92 -1.01
CA ILE A 40 6.22 1.30 -2.29
C ILE A 40 6.17 2.83 -2.37
N GLU A 41 7.34 3.44 -2.55
CA GLU A 41 7.46 4.90 -2.71
C GLU A 41 7.74 5.25 -4.18
N ALA A 42 6.78 5.87 -4.83
CA ALA A 42 6.92 6.32 -6.20
C ALA A 42 7.92 7.48 -6.31
N PRO A 43 8.65 7.62 -7.42
CA PRO A 43 9.60 8.72 -7.60
C PRO A 43 8.90 10.09 -7.59
N HIS A 44 7.68 10.18 -8.13
CA HIS A 44 6.85 11.36 -8.14
C HIS A 44 5.39 10.99 -7.81
N GLN A 45 4.65 11.94 -7.23
CA GLN A 45 3.22 11.77 -6.98
C GLN A 45 2.46 11.71 -8.30
N GLY A 46 1.57 10.72 -8.45
CA GLY A 46 0.78 10.53 -9.66
C GLY A 46 -0.07 9.26 -9.60
N ILE A 47 -1.05 9.17 -10.49
CA ILE A 47 -1.92 7.99 -10.60
C ILE A 47 -1.17 6.84 -11.30
N GLU A 48 -0.53 7.16 -12.44
CA GLU A 48 0.21 6.15 -13.21
C GLU A 48 1.46 5.66 -12.46
N SER A 49 2.16 6.56 -11.75
CA SER A 49 3.38 6.23 -11.00
C SER A 49 3.14 5.34 -9.78
N THR A 50 1.88 5.17 -9.37
CA THR A 50 1.46 4.36 -8.21
C THR A 50 0.45 3.28 -8.58
N SER A 51 0.30 2.99 -9.88
CA SER A 51 -0.50 1.86 -10.34
C SER A 51 0.17 0.54 -9.98
N ILE A 52 -0.64 -0.46 -9.60
CA ILE A 52 -0.14 -1.79 -9.23
C ILE A 52 -0.79 -2.88 -10.08
N HIS A 53 -0.13 -4.03 -10.17
CA HIS A 53 -0.66 -5.25 -10.73
C HIS A 53 -0.63 -6.37 -9.69
N MET A 54 -1.41 -7.42 -9.92
CA MET A 54 -1.41 -8.63 -9.07
C MET A 54 -0.81 -9.85 -9.78
N PHE A 55 -0.15 -9.65 -10.92
CA PHE A 55 0.60 -10.72 -11.58
C PHE A 55 1.65 -11.30 -10.63
N PHE A 56 1.75 -12.64 -10.58
CA PHE A 56 2.70 -13.38 -9.73
C PHE A 56 2.59 -13.15 -8.21
N MET A 57 1.46 -12.59 -7.75
CA MET A 57 1.11 -12.55 -6.33
C MET A 57 0.59 -13.92 -5.89
N LEU A 58 1.03 -14.41 -4.72
CA LEU A 58 0.63 -15.71 -4.19
C LEU A 58 -0.49 -15.63 -3.14
N PHE A 59 -0.90 -14.42 -2.75
CA PHE A 59 -1.92 -14.17 -1.75
C PHE A 59 -2.66 -12.87 -2.03
N SER A 60 -3.88 -12.76 -1.52
CA SER A 60 -4.66 -11.52 -1.60
C SER A 60 -4.06 -10.45 -0.69
N ILE A 61 -4.22 -9.18 -1.07
CA ILE A 61 -3.77 -8.04 -0.27
C ILE A 61 -4.85 -6.96 -0.14
N ASP A 62 -4.73 -6.19 0.93
CA ASP A 62 -5.37 -4.88 1.06
C ASP A 62 -4.38 -3.81 0.57
N VAL A 63 -4.89 -2.76 -0.07
CA VAL A 63 -4.07 -1.68 -0.61
C VAL A 63 -4.62 -0.32 -0.22
N VAL A 64 -3.74 0.56 0.26
CA VAL A 64 -4.04 1.96 0.53
C VAL A 64 -3.07 2.82 -0.28
N TRP A 65 -3.60 3.76 -1.05
CA TRP A 65 -2.82 4.77 -1.74
C TRP A 65 -2.80 6.05 -0.92
N VAL A 66 -1.61 6.63 -0.75
CA VAL A 66 -1.39 7.81 0.09
C VAL A 66 -0.65 8.87 -0.72
N ASP A 67 -1.14 10.11 -0.68
CA ASP A 67 -0.46 11.25 -1.30
C ASP A 67 0.82 11.67 -0.54
N GLU A 68 1.59 12.59 -1.12
CA GLU A 68 2.83 13.11 -0.55
C GLU A 68 2.60 13.87 0.76
N SER A 69 1.39 14.41 0.96
CA SER A 69 1.04 15.02 2.24
C SER A 69 0.85 13.96 3.33
N GLY A 70 0.53 12.71 2.98
CA GLY A 70 0.15 11.65 3.90
C GLY A 70 -1.37 11.44 4.01
N SER A 71 -2.17 11.87 3.05
CA SER A 71 -3.62 11.62 3.00
C SER A 71 -3.93 10.35 2.23
N ALA A 72 -4.80 9.47 2.75
CA ALA A 72 -5.29 8.31 2.01
C ALA A 72 -6.21 8.75 0.87
N VAL A 73 -5.79 8.56 -0.38
CA VAL A 73 -6.55 9.00 -1.58
C VAL A 73 -7.42 7.91 -2.18
N ASP A 74 -7.07 6.64 -1.96
CA ASP A 74 -7.90 5.51 -2.38
C ASP A 74 -7.56 4.26 -1.55
N LEU A 75 -8.48 3.30 -1.53
CA LEU A 75 -8.35 2.02 -0.86
C LEU A 75 -9.02 0.89 -1.63
N ARG A 76 -8.39 -0.28 -1.64
CA ARG A 76 -8.94 -1.51 -2.22
C ARG A 76 -8.70 -2.66 -1.27
N LYS A 77 -9.76 -3.39 -0.95
CA LYS A 77 -9.73 -4.52 -0.02
C LYS A 77 -9.69 -5.84 -0.77
N ARG A 78 -8.94 -6.82 -0.25
CA ARG A 78 -8.94 -8.22 -0.71
C ARG A 78 -8.74 -8.36 -2.22
N ILE A 79 -7.81 -7.61 -2.79
CA ILE A 79 -7.44 -7.77 -4.20
C ILE A 79 -6.90 -9.18 -4.39
N ARG A 80 -7.46 -9.93 -5.33
CA ARG A 80 -7.13 -11.35 -5.54
C ARG A 80 -5.78 -11.53 -6.28
N PRO A 81 -5.02 -12.60 -5.96
CA PRO A 81 -3.90 -13.08 -6.76
C PRO A 81 -4.24 -13.20 -8.24
N PHE A 82 -3.25 -12.98 -9.10
CA PHE A 82 -3.36 -13.19 -10.55
C PHE A 82 -4.50 -12.41 -11.22
N SER A 83 -4.98 -11.32 -10.61
CA SER A 83 -5.93 -10.42 -11.26
C SER A 83 -5.29 -9.81 -12.51
N LEU A 84 -6.00 -9.88 -13.63
CA LEU A 84 -5.58 -9.31 -14.92
C LEU A 84 -5.70 -7.78 -14.98
N ASN A 85 -6.35 -7.18 -13.98
CA ASN A 85 -6.54 -5.74 -13.90
C ASN A 85 -5.28 -5.02 -13.39
N ILE A 86 -5.03 -3.84 -13.97
CA ILE A 86 -4.16 -2.82 -13.37
C ILE A 86 -4.99 -1.98 -12.42
N PHE A 87 -4.58 -1.91 -11.16
CA PHE A 87 -5.27 -1.12 -10.14
C PHE A 87 -4.63 0.25 -10.04
N LYS A 88 -5.45 1.28 -10.25
CA LYS A 88 -5.06 2.69 -10.17
C LYS A 88 -5.81 3.37 -9.03
N PRO A 89 -5.18 4.29 -8.29
CA PRO A 89 -5.89 5.09 -7.32
C PRO A 89 -6.84 6.10 -8.01
N SER A 90 -7.92 6.44 -7.33
CA SER A 90 -8.84 7.52 -7.74
C SER A 90 -8.23 8.93 -7.67
N GLY A 91 -7.10 9.12 -6.99
CA GLY A 91 -6.40 10.40 -6.89
C GLY A 91 -4.88 10.24 -6.92
N PRO A 92 -4.11 11.32 -7.15
CA PRO A 92 -2.66 11.26 -7.18
C PRO A 92 -2.08 10.74 -5.86
N ALA A 93 -1.23 9.73 -5.92
CA ALA A 93 -0.57 9.16 -4.75
C ALA A 93 0.94 9.19 -4.91
N LYS A 94 1.66 9.22 -3.78
CA LYS A 94 3.12 9.08 -3.70
C LYS A 94 3.52 7.71 -3.16
N TYR A 95 2.71 7.15 -2.27
CA TYR A 95 2.96 5.89 -1.61
C TYR A 95 1.85 4.88 -1.87
N VAL A 96 2.23 3.62 -2.02
CA VAL A 96 1.31 2.48 -2.05
C VAL A 96 1.63 1.56 -0.88
N LEU A 97 0.64 1.33 -0.02
CA LEU A 97 0.74 0.44 1.12
C LEU A 97 0.11 -0.89 0.74
N GLU A 98 0.92 -1.91 0.47
CA GLU A 98 0.47 -3.29 0.29
C GLU A 98 0.43 -3.96 1.67
N LEU A 99 -0.74 -4.45 2.07
CA LEU A 99 -1.01 -4.91 3.42
C LEU A 99 -1.62 -6.32 3.41
N PRO A 100 -1.40 -7.12 4.46
CA PRO A 100 -2.18 -8.33 4.67
C PRO A 100 -3.68 -8.03 4.65
N VAL A 101 -4.46 -8.97 4.12
CA VAL A 101 -5.93 -8.84 4.08
C VAL A 101 -6.52 -8.60 5.46
N GLY A 102 -7.47 -7.66 5.54
CA GLY A 102 -8.21 -7.32 6.75
C GLY A 102 -7.62 -6.16 7.52
N VAL A 103 -6.40 -5.71 7.20
CA VAL A 103 -5.75 -4.59 7.88
C VAL A 103 -6.53 -3.28 7.69
N ILE A 104 -7.13 -3.03 6.52
CA ILE A 104 -7.96 -1.83 6.30
C ILE A 104 -9.15 -1.83 7.27
N GLU A 105 -9.81 -2.97 7.46
CA GLU A 105 -10.97 -3.11 8.33
C GLU A 105 -10.58 -3.02 9.82
N LEU A 106 -9.51 -3.71 10.22
CA LEU A 106 -9.01 -3.70 11.60
C LEU A 106 -8.55 -2.31 12.05
N SER A 107 -7.88 -1.57 11.16
CA SER A 107 -7.44 -0.20 11.41
C SER A 107 -8.57 0.84 11.21
N LYS A 108 -9.72 0.43 10.66
CA LYS A 108 -10.83 1.30 10.24
C LYS A 108 -10.36 2.44 9.31
N THR A 109 -9.38 2.16 8.45
CA THR A 109 -8.81 3.15 7.55
C THR A 109 -9.82 3.55 6.47
N GLN A 110 -9.94 4.85 6.25
CA GLN A 110 -10.85 5.46 5.27
C GLN A 110 -10.11 6.44 4.37
N ILE A 111 -10.70 6.75 3.22
CA ILE A 111 -10.24 7.84 2.33
C ILE A 111 -10.28 9.15 3.13
N GLY A 112 -9.22 9.97 2.99
CA GLY A 112 -9.01 11.21 3.73
C GLY A 112 -8.31 11.05 5.09
N ASP A 113 -8.11 9.82 5.56
CA ASP A 113 -7.36 9.61 6.80
C ASP A 113 -5.88 10.00 6.65
N LYS A 114 -5.28 10.52 7.72
CA LYS A 114 -3.88 10.89 7.76
C LYS A 114 -3.01 9.70 8.12
N ILE A 115 -2.20 9.26 7.19
CA ILE A 115 -1.25 8.17 7.34
C ILE A 115 0.16 8.73 7.57
N ILE A 116 0.85 8.20 8.55
CA ILE A 116 2.22 8.59 8.91
C ILE A 116 3.12 7.38 8.71
N LEU A 117 4.17 7.57 7.92
CA LEU A 117 5.23 6.59 7.65
C LEU A 117 6.48 7.02 8.43
N LYS A 118 7.02 6.13 9.26
CA LYS A 118 8.23 6.40 10.06
C LYS A 118 9.24 5.29 9.85
N ASP A 119 10.44 5.66 9.42
CA ASP A 119 11.58 4.76 9.51
C ASP A 119 11.85 4.48 11.00
N ILE A 120 12.16 3.22 11.32
CA ILE A 120 12.54 2.77 12.67
C ILE A 120 14.05 2.77 12.73
#